data_AF-A0A2U8W7V0-F1
#
_entry.id   AF-A0A2U8W7V0-F1
#
_cell.length_a   1.000
_cell.length_b   1.000
_cell.length_c   1.000
_cell.angle_alpha   90.00
_cell.angle_beta   90.00
_cell.angle_gamma   90.00
#
_symmetry.space_group_name_H-M   'P 1'
#
loop_
_entity.id
_entity.type
_entity.pdbx_description
1 polymer ?
#
loop_
_entity_poly.entity_id
_entity_poly.type
_entity_poly.pdbx_seq_one_letter_code
_entity_poly.pdbx_strand_id
1 'polypeptide(L)'
;MSVDEVKQGERLRGIIDVARNAVPELRRNAETIEPIPDRKLPALLRQARDRLDWTRIPGLRPRPQKEENLLPFLIRRFSLFVLLPTAVVAVYLFVVASDQYIAEAQFAVRGNVEPMGDVNLGEFTSLIQKHNSQDSFIVRDFIHSQTMVEAAEKEIGVTKMFSRSDADFWARFNPPQPIEELTRYWRRHVEAQIDAISGVITLTARAFTPEDALAIAKEVVAKSEGLINAISRRAQADMIEHAQKDATDAQERLKRAHLALQQYRNRWGIIDPIKSAESTLITLTSLRKDKLKAENDLQVLRGSNLNENSRGIQVLVASIAAIDHQMKQLQDQLTTENSTATGAPNMTQALLEYEGLLIERTIAEKLNESANTLLDRARVSASKQQIYLATFVPPVLPIASLYPHRGYGILIAFFCFLVIWSSVSLVLAGVKDQRL
;
A
#
# COMPACT_ATOMS: atom_id res chain seq x y z
N MET A 1 30.03 -24.58 11.79
CA MET A 1 30.87 -25.51 11.00
C MET A 1 29.98 -26.68 10.62
N SER A 2 29.62 -26.76 9.35
CA SER A 2 28.66 -27.73 8.81
C SER A 2 29.36 -28.97 8.27
N VAL A 3 28.63 -30.08 8.24
CA VAL A 3 29.08 -31.45 7.93
C VAL A 3 29.57 -31.63 6.48
N ASP A 4 29.45 -30.62 5.63
CA ASP A 4 29.85 -30.70 4.21
C ASP A 4 31.33 -30.40 3.94
N GLU A 5 32.05 -29.70 4.84
CA GLU A 5 33.49 -29.46 4.68
C GLU A 5 34.34 -30.73 4.92
N VAL A 6 33.85 -31.68 5.72
CA VAL A 6 34.58 -32.91 6.04
C VAL A 6 34.54 -33.93 4.89
N LYS A 7 33.50 -33.89 4.04
CA LYS A 7 33.33 -34.85 2.93
C LYS A 7 34.15 -34.54 1.67
N GLN A 8 34.61 -33.29 1.48
CA GLN A 8 35.46 -32.92 0.34
C GLN A 8 36.94 -33.21 0.58
N GLY A 9 37.41 -33.20 1.84
CA GLY A 9 38.80 -33.51 2.19
C GLY A 9 39.18 -34.97 1.98
N GLU A 10 38.27 -35.92 2.19
CA GLU A 10 38.54 -37.36 2.02
C GLU A 10 38.57 -37.80 0.54
N ARG A 11 37.78 -37.16 -0.34
CA ARG A 11 37.78 -37.50 -1.77
C ARG A 11 39.05 -37.07 -2.51
N LEU A 12 39.72 -36.01 -2.05
CA LEU A 12 40.98 -35.55 -2.64
C LEU A 12 42.19 -36.36 -2.17
N ARG A 13 42.16 -36.91 -0.94
CA ARG A 13 43.23 -37.80 -0.46
C ARG A 13 43.23 -39.18 -1.13
N GLY A 14 42.06 -39.73 -1.45
CA GLY A 14 41.94 -41.03 -2.14
C GLY A 14 42.47 -41.05 -3.58
N ILE A 15 42.46 -39.92 -4.28
CA ILE A 15 42.92 -39.84 -5.69
C ILE A 15 44.45 -39.67 -5.77
N ILE A 16 45.07 -39.06 -4.75
CA ILE A 16 46.51 -38.82 -4.70
C ILE A 16 47.29 -40.10 -4.29
N ASP A 17 46.69 -40.98 -3.47
CA ASP A 17 47.31 -42.26 -3.10
C ASP A 17 47.24 -43.33 -4.20
N VAL A 18 46.22 -43.30 -5.08
CA VAL A 18 46.13 -44.22 -6.24
C VAL A 18 47.16 -43.86 -7.32
N ALA A 19 47.56 -42.59 -7.44
CA ALA A 19 48.59 -42.15 -8.39
C ALA A 19 50.02 -42.51 -7.94
N ARG A 20 50.25 -42.79 -6.65
CA ARG A 20 51.59 -43.10 -6.10
C ARG A 20 51.97 -44.58 -6.12
N ASN A 21 51.00 -45.49 -6.17
CA ASN A 21 51.23 -46.94 -6.05
C ASN A 21 51.12 -47.72 -7.37
N ALA A 22 50.97 -47.05 -8.51
CA ALA A 22 50.76 -47.71 -9.81
C ALA A 22 51.94 -47.57 -10.79
N VAL A 23 53.20 -47.67 -10.34
CA VAL A 23 54.32 -48.07 -11.23
C VAL A 23 55.44 -48.71 -10.41
N PRO A 24 55.54 -50.05 -10.39
CA PRO A 24 56.87 -50.63 -10.37
C PRO A 24 56.97 -51.91 -11.20
N GLU A 25 56.69 -51.91 -12.49
CA GLU A 25 57.26 -52.92 -13.39
C GLU A 25 57.45 -52.34 -14.78
N LEU A 26 58.73 -52.14 -15.13
CA LEU A 26 59.35 -52.16 -16.47
C LEU A 26 60.76 -51.52 -16.40
N ARG A 27 61.48 -51.78 -15.30
CA ARG A 27 62.91 -51.56 -15.18
C ARG A 27 63.61 -52.93 -15.19
N ARG A 28 63.65 -53.55 -16.35
CA ARG A 28 64.61 -54.62 -16.68
C ARG A 28 64.88 -54.53 -18.19
N ASN A 29 66.15 -54.66 -18.54
CA ASN A 29 66.76 -54.49 -19.86
C ASN A 29 67.14 -53.03 -20.18
N ALA A 30 68.03 -52.49 -19.34
CA ALA A 30 69.07 -51.60 -19.84
C ALA A 30 70.06 -52.46 -20.64
N GLU A 31 69.87 -52.53 -21.96
CA GLU A 31 70.97 -52.76 -22.89
C GLU A 31 71.35 -51.43 -23.50
N THR A 32 72.57 -51.02 -23.22
CA THR A 32 73.31 -49.91 -23.81
C THR A 32 73.29 -50.01 -25.33
N ILE A 33 72.58 -49.10 -26.00
CA ILE A 33 72.84 -48.78 -27.40
C ILE A 33 73.67 -47.50 -27.39
N GLU A 34 74.95 -47.66 -27.73
CA GLU A 34 75.92 -46.58 -27.90
C GLU A 34 75.42 -45.53 -28.90
N PRO A 35 75.80 -44.24 -28.74
CA PRO A 35 75.51 -43.23 -29.74
C PRO A 35 76.21 -43.57 -31.06
N ILE A 36 75.42 -43.76 -32.12
CA ILE A 36 75.91 -43.99 -33.48
C ILE A 36 76.74 -42.77 -33.91
N PRO A 37 77.99 -42.94 -34.35
CA PRO A 37 78.81 -41.83 -34.81
C PRO A 37 78.29 -41.29 -36.14
N ASP A 38 78.32 -39.96 -36.29
CA ASP A 38 78.07 -39.25 -37.54
C ASP A 38 79.03 -39.74 -38.64
N ARG A 39 78.55 -40.66 -39.47
CA ARG A 39 79.28 -41.13 -40.65
C ARG A 39 78.39 -41.00 -41.88
N LYS A 40 78.74 -39.99 -42.70
CA LYS A 40 78.36 -39.75 -44.10
C LYS A 40 77.44 -40.81 -44.72
N LEU A 41 76.13 -40.54 -44.72
CA LEU A 41 75.15 -41.28 -45.51
C LEU A 41 75.41 -41.08 -47.02
N PRO A 42 75.38 -42.13 -47.86
CA PRO A 42 75.60 -42.01 -49.29
C PRO A 42 74.42 -41.30 -49.97
N ALA A 43 74.73 -40.51 -51.01
CA ALA A 43 73.80 -39.66 -51.76
C ALA A 43 72.56 -40.39 -52.33
N LEU A 44 72.58 -41.73 -52.42
CA LEU A 44 71.50 -42.54 -52.95
C LEU A 44 70.24 -42.60 -52.06
N LEU A 45 70.38 -42.44 -50.73
CA LEU A 45 69.21 -42.43 -49.83
C LEU A 45 68.46 -41.09 -49.80
N ARG A 46 69.09 -39.99 -50.23
CA ARG A 46 68.37 -38.71 -50.47
C ARG A 46 67.52 -38.80 -51.73
N GLN A 47 68.06 -39.43 -52.79
CA GLN A 47 67.36 -39.57 -54.07
C GLN A 47 66.15 -40.52 -54.00
N ALA A 48 66.17 -41.50 -53.08
CA ALA A 48 65.03 -42.37 -52.81
C ALA A 48 63.94 -41.67 -51.97
N ARG A 49 64.30 -40.77 -51.04
CA ARG A 49 63.35 -40.00 -50.24
C ARG A 49 62.64 -38.93 -51.07
N ASP A 50 63.33 -38.29 -52.00
CA ASP A 50 62.72 -37.33 -52.94
C ASP A 50 61.76 -37.99 -53.96
N ARG A 51 61.85 -39.30 -54.17
CA ARG A 51 60.97 -40.07 -55.07
C ARG A 51 59.72 -40.67 -54.41
N LEU A 52 59.58 -40.53 -53.08
CA LEU A 52 58.46 -41.10 -52.31
C LEU A 52 57.54 -40.05 -51.66
N ASP A 53 57.75 -38.76 -51.95
CA ASP A 53 56.78 -37.68 -51.64
C ASP A 53 55.64 -37.68 -52.68
N TRP A 54 54.70 -38.62 -52.54
CA TRP A 54 53.51 -38.75 -53.41
C TRP A 54 52.42 -37.68 -53.17
N THR A 55 52.74 -36.59 -52.46
CA THR A 55 51.83 -35.45 -52.24
C THR A 55 52.09 -34.26 -53.17
N ARG A 56 52.96 -34.39 -54.19
CA ARG A 56 53.19 -33.34 -55.19
C ARG A 56 52.64 -33.73 -56.56
N ILE A 57 51.43 -33.26 -56.86
CA ILE A 57 50.89 -33.25 -58.23
C ILE A 57 51.76 -32.27 -59.06
N PRO A 58 52.39 -32.70 -60.17
CA PRO A 58 53.25 -31.83 -60.97
C PRO A 58 52.39 -30.89 -61.83
N GLY A 59 52.42 -29.59 -61.55
CA GLY A 59 51.75 -28.56 -62.36
C GLY A 59 51.14 -27.38 -61.60
N LEU A 60 50.92 -27.51 -60.29
CA LEU A 60 50.52 -26.40 -59.44
C LEU A 60 51.72 -25.99 -58.59
N ARG A 61 52.38 -24.88 -58.95
CA ARG A 61 53.19 -24.16 -57.96
C ARG A 61 52.22 -23.87 -56.79
N PRO A 62 52.47 -24.30 -55.55
CA PRO A 62 51.79 -23.65 -54.44
C PRO A 62 52.18 -22.17 -54.59
N ARG A 63 51.19 -21.32 -54.90
CA ARG A 63 51.37 -19.87 -54.84
C ARG A 63 52.01 -19.62 -53.48
N PRO A 64 53.16 -18.92 -53.38
CA PRO A 64 53.72 -18.65 -52.07
C PRO A 64 52.59 -18.03 -51.27
N GLN A 65 52.06 -18.76 -50.30
CA GLN A 65 51.23 -18.17 -49.27
C GLN A 65 52.23 -17.28 -48.57
N LYS A 66 52.30 -16.04 -49.06
CA LYS A 66 52.93 -14.95 -48.35
C LYS A 66 52.25 -15.03 -46.99
N GLU A 67 52.99 -15.49 -45.99
CA GLU A 67 52.62 -15.32 -44.60
C GLU A 67 52.58 -13.81 -44.37
N GLU A 68 51.55 -13.15 -44.91
CA GLU A 68 51.23 -11.80 -44.56
C GLU A 68 50.88 -11.92 -43.10
N ASN A 69 51.79 -11.47 -42.24
CA ASN A 69 51.64 -11.47 -40.80
C ASN A 69 50.21 -11.01 -40.44
N LEU A 70 49.30 -11.97 -40.25
CA LEU A 70 47.88 -11.68 -40.05
C LEU A 70 47.70 -11.02 -38.68
N LEU A 71 48.57 -11.37 -37.73
CA LEU A 71 48.65 -10.82 -36.38
C LEU A 71 48.75 -9.29 -36.36
N PRO A 72 49.76 -8.61 -36.94
CA PRO A 72 49.83 -7.14 -36.92
C PRO A 72 48.66 -6.48 -37.67
N PHE A 73 48.09 -7.13 -38.68
CA PHE A 73 46.90 -6.60 -39.37
C PHE A 73 45.64 -6.69 -38.52
N LEU A 74 45.42 -7.81 -37.83
CA LEU A 74 44.34 -8.01 -36.88
C LEU A 74 44.50 -7.12 -35.64
N ILE A 75 45.71 -7.01 -35.08
CA ILE A 75 46.02 -6.14 -33.93
C ILE A 75 45.79 -4.68 -34.30
N ARG A 76 46.21 -4.24 -35.49
CA ARG A 76 45.96 -2.86 -35.96
C ARG A 76 44.47 -2.58 -36.10
N ARG A 77 43.70 -3.50 -36.68
CA ARG A 77 42.25 -3.33 -36.83
C ARG A 77 41.52 -3.38 -35.48
N PHE A 78 41.90 -4.31 -34.60
CA PHE A 78 41.40 -4.40 -33.22
C PHE A 78 41.71 -3.11 -32.45
N SER A 79 42.94 -2.60 -32.53
CA SER A 79 43.31 -1.35 -31.87
C SER A 79 42.50 -0.16 -32.41
N LEU A 80 42.34 -0.06 -33.73
CA LEU A 80 41.57 1.02 -34.35
C LEU A 80 40.07 0.97 -34.01
N PHE A 81 39.48 -0.22 -33.89
CA PHE A 81 38.03 -0.37 -33.66
C PHE A 81 37.62 -0.54 -32.20
N VAL A 82 38.53 -1.02 -31.33
CA VAL A 82 38.24 -1.28 -29.92
C VAL A 82 38.99 -0.28 -29.05
N LEU A 83 40.32 -0.23 -29.14
CA LEU A 83 41.11 0.62 -28.25
C LEU A 83 40.90 2.12 -28.51
N LEU A 84 40.83 2.55 -29.78
CA LEU A 84 40.66 3.97 -30.10
C LEU A 84 39.29 4.52 -29.63
N PRO A 85 38.13 3.89 -29.91
CA PRO A 85 36.85 4.36 -29.38
C PRO A 85 36.78 4.28 -27.85
N THR A 86 37.39 3.25 -27.25
CA THR A 86 37.48 3.15 -25.77
C THR A 86 38.32 4.30 -25.19
N ALA A 87 39.42 4.68 -25.84
CA ALA A 87 40.25 5.80 -25.43
C ALA A 87 39.50 7.15 -25.57
N VAL A 88 38.70 7.33 -26.63
CA VAL A 88 37.84 8.51 -26.79
C VAL A 88 36.82 8.60 -25.65
N VAL A 89 36.17 7.48 -25.30
CA VAL A 89 35.24 7.41 -24.16
C VAL A 89 35.97 7.71 -22.84
N ALA A 90 37.19 7.20 -22.65
CA ALA A 90 37.99 7.47 -21.46
C ALA A 90 38.34 8.96 -21.34
N VAL A 91 38.75 9.62 -22.44
CA VAL A 91 39.02 11.05 -22.46
C VAL A 91 37.77 11.84 -22.11
N TYR A 92 36.61 11.48 -22.70
CA TYR A 92 35.34 12.13 -22.35
C TYR A 92 35.00 11.98 -20.87
N LEU A 93 35.08 10.77 -20.31
CA LEU A 93 34.72 10.49 -18.91
C LEU A 93 35.65 11.14 -17.88
N PHE A 94 36.93 11.35 -18.20
CA PHE A 94 37.90 11.93 -17.29
C PHE A 94 38.09 13.44 -17.45
N VAL A 95 37.89 13.99 -18.65
CA VAL A 95 38.19 15.40 -18.95
C VAL A 95 36.92 16.24 -19.10
N VAL A 96 35.84 15.66 -19.63
CA VAL A 96 34.62 16.41 -20.00
C VAL A 96 33.45 16.11 -19.07
N ALA A 97 33.29 14.85 -18.64
CA ALA A 97 32.14 14.45 -17.86
C ALA A 97 32.16 15.06 -16.45
N SER A 98 31.15 15.90 -16.18
CA SER A 98 30.99 16.56 -14.88
C SER A 98 30.69 15.58 -13.76
N ASP A 99 31.28 15.87 -12.61
CA ASP A 99 31.03 15.17 -11.37
C ASP A 99 29.59 15.39 -10.88
N GLN A 100 28.98 14.33 -10.37
CA GLN A 100 27.63 14.32 -9.85
C GLN A 100 27.64 13.79 -8.42
N TYR A 101 27.02 14.57 -7.54
CA TYR A 101 26.91 14.32 -6.12
C TYR A 101 25.51 13.83 -5.78
N ILE A 102 25.41 12.94 -4.80
CA ILE A 102 24.13 12.33 -4.39
C ILE A 102 23.88 12.65 -2.92
N ALA A 103 22.79 13.34 -2.63
CA ALA A 103 22.26 13.44 -1.28
C ALA A 103 21.18 12.37 -1.08
N GLU A 104 21.33 11.55 -0.04
CA GLU A 104 20.38 10.51 0.32
C GLU A 104 19.60 10.91 1.58
N ALA A 105 18.30 10.64 1.61
CA ALA A 105 17.46 10.75 2.80
C ALA A 105 16.57 9.52 2.92
N GLN A 106 16.31 9.08 4.14
CA GLN A 106 15.39 7.97 4.42
C GLN A 106 14.30 8.40 5.39
N PHE A 107 13.06 8.19 4.98
CA PHE A 107 11.88 8.53 5.75
C PHE A 107 10.79 7.47 5.59
N ALA A 108 9.91 7.38 6.58
CA ALA A 108 8.78 6.47 6.57
C ALA A 108 7.48 7.22 6.86
N VAL A 109 6.40 6.85 6.20
CA VAL A 109 5.06 7.34 6.55
C VAL A 109 4.56 6.52 7.72
N ARG A 110 4.22 7.19 8.83
CA ARG A 110 3.74 6.54 10.05
C ARG A 110 2.28 6.91 10.29
N GLY A 111 1.41 5.91 10.24
CA GLY A 111 0.02 5.97 10.64
C GLY A 111 -0.22 5.38 12.04
N ASN A 112 -0.80 6.14 12.97
CA ASN A 112 -1.29 5.63 14.25
C ASN A 112 -2.76 5.22 14.09
N VAL A 113 -2.99 3.98 13.65
CA VAL A 113 -4.34 3.42 13.54
C VAL A 113 -4.76 2.96 14.94
N GLU A 114 -5.67 3.69 15.60
CA GLU A 114 -6.27 3.17 16.82
C GLU A 114 -7.05 1.88 16.50
N PRO A 115 -6.95 0.82 17.33
CA PRO A 115 -7.76 -0.37 17.16
C PRO A 115 -9.23 0.03 17.33
N MET A 116 -9.97 0.06 16.21
CA MET A 116 -11.42 0.18 16.23
C MET A 116 -12.02 -1.13 16.75
N GLY A 117 -12.14 -1.24 18.07
CA GLY A 117 -12.86 -2.35 18.73
C GLY A 117 -12.17 -3.71 18.63
N ASP A 118 -12.88 -4.72 19.14
CA ASP A 118 -12.48 -6.12 19.38
C ASP A 118 -12.23 -6.92 18.08
N VAL A 119 -11.46 -6.35 17.15
CA VAL A 119 -11.06 -6.99 15.90
C VAL A 119 -9.90 -7.94 16.20
N ASN A 120 -10.05 -9.20 15.79
CA ASN A 120 -9.04 -10.24 15.92
C ASN A 120 -7.66 -9.73 15.47
N LEU A 121 -6.68 -9.83 16.37
CA LEU A 121 -5.33 -9.28 16.23
C LEU A 121 -4.63 -9.65 14.91
N GLY A 122 -4.98 -10.79 14.30
CA GLY A 122 -4.41 -11.29 13.04
C GLY A 122 -4.91 -10.60 11.77
N GLU A 123 -6.15 -10.09 11.74
CA GLU A 123 -6.68 -9.38 10.57
C GLU A 123 -6.24 -7.90 10.56
N PHE A 124 -6.08 -7.31 11.76
CA PHE A 124 -5.68 -5.92 11.95
C PHE A 124 -4.25 -5.63 11.49
N THR A 125 -3.30 -6.52 11.74
CA THR A 125 -1.90 -6.34 11.28
C THR A 125 -1.79 -6.27 9.77
N SER A 126 -2.59 -7.06 9.05
CA SER A 126 -2.63 -7.05 7.58
C SER A 126 -3.19 -5.75 7.01
N LEU A 127 -4.17 -5.12 7.69
CA LEU A 127 -4.79 -3.88 7.25
C LEU A 127 -3.87 -2.67 7.44
N ILE A 128 -3.15 -2.60 8.56
CA ILE A 128 -2.17 -1.54 8.83
C ILE A 128 -1.01 -1.57 7.83
N GLN A 129 -0.48 -2.76 7.55
CA GLN A 129 0.61 -2.91 6.57
C GLN A 129 0.16 -2.48 5.16
N LYS A 130 -1.09 -2.75 4.79
CA LYS A 130 -1.66 -2.33 3.51
C LYS A 130 -1.87 -0.82 3.41
N HIS A 131 -2.27 -0.13 4.47
CA HIS A 131 -2.44 1.33 4.46
C HIS A 131 -1.11 2.09 4.44
N ASN A 132 -0.13 1.71 5.26
CA ASN A 132 1.18 2.38 5.29
C ASN A 132 1.94 2.27 3.95
N SER A 133 1.75 1.15 3.24
CA SER A 133 2.33 0.99 1.90
C SER A 133 1.66 1.91 0.88
N GLN A 134 0.33 2.05 0.89
CA GLN A 134 -0.39 2.97 0.00
C GLN A 134 0.05 4.43 0.18
N ASP A 135 0.16 4.94 1.41
CA ASP A 135 0.58 6.31 1.65
C ASP A 135 2.02 6.57 1.20
N SER A 136 2.89 5.56 1.34
CA SER A 136 4.27 5.64 0.84
C SER A 136 4.33 5.73 -0.69
N PHE A 137 3.44 5.03 -1.40
CA PHE A 137 3.28 5.16 -2.85
C PHE A 137 2.80 6.55 -3.26
N ILE A 138 1.86 7.15 -2.51
CA ILE A 138 1.39 8.53 -2.76
C ILE A 138 2.55 9.52 -2.68
N VAL A 139 3.41 9.39 -1.66
CA VAL A 139 4.58 10.26 -1.52
C VAL A 139 5.55 10.08 -2.68
N ARG A 140 5.86 8.83 -3.07
CA ARG A 140 6.73 8.57 -4.23
C ARG A 140 6.17 9.19 -5.51
N ASP A 141 4.90 8.99 -5.79
CA ASP A 141 4.27 9.50 -7.00
C ASP A 141 4.21 11.03 -6.99
N PHE A 142 4.04 11.64 -5.81
CA PHE A 142 4.16 13.08 -5.64
C PHE A 142 5.59 13.58 -5.92
N ILE A 143 6.63 12.91 -5.42
CA ILE A 143 8.03 13.27 -5.69
C ILE A 143 8.35 13.28 -7.20
N HIS A 144 7.72 12.38 -7.96
CA HIS A 144 7.86 12.30 -9.43
C HIS A 144 6.86 13.16 -10.22
N SER A 145 5.93 13.82 -9.53
CA SER A 145 4.89 14.64 -10.15
C SER A 145 5.45 15.98 -10.65
N GLN A 146 4.77 16.56 -11.64
CA GLN A 146 5.06 17.93 -12.09
C GLN A 146 4.84 18.95 -10.97
N THR A 147 3.86 18.73 -10.08
CA THR A 147 3.57 19.61 -8.95
C THR A 147 4.76 19.75 -7.98
N MET A 148 5.50 18.67 -7.73
CA MET A 148 6.73 18.73 -6.94
C MET A 148 7.80 19.58 -7.64
N VAL A 149 7.96 19.39 -8.94
CA VAL A 149 8.96 20.11 -9.75
C VAL A 149 8.64 21.60 -9.82
N GLU A 150 7.37 21.96 -10.00
CA GLU A 150 6.91 23.35 -9.95
C GLU A 150 7.13 23.99 -8.58
N ALA A 151 6.84 23.26 -7.51
CA ALA A 151 7.08 23.73 -6.15
C ALA A 151 8.56 23.96 -5.88
N ALA A 152 9.42 23.02 -6.29
CA ALA A 152 10.86 23.13 -6.13
C ALA A 152 11.46 24.22 -7.05
N GLU A 153 10.97 24.38 -8.27
CA GLU A 153 11.38 25.48 -9.17
C GLU A 153 11.08 26.84 -8.54
N LYS A 154 9.90 26.99 -7.91
CA LYS A 154 9.50 28.23 -7.26
C LYS A 154 10.35 28.57 -6.03
N GLU A 155 10.72 27.57 -5.23
CA GLU A 155 11.43 27.78 -3.96
C GLU A 155 12.94 27.90 -4.13
N ILE A 156 13.55 26.95 -4.88
CA ILE A 156 15.01 26.82 -4.99
C ILE A 156 15.55 27.05 -6.41
N GLY A 157 14.69 27.20 -7.42
CA GLY A 157 15.14 27.46 -8.80
C GLY A 157 15.91 26.30 -9.43
N VAL A 158 15.33 25.10 -9.37
CA VAL A 158 15.92 23.83 -9.85
C VAL A 158 16.50 23.91 -11.26
N THR A 159 15.85 24.66 -12.16
CA THR A 159 16.31 24.87 -13.54
C THR A 159 17.73 25.45 -13.57
N LYS A 160 18.05 26.40 -12.69
CA LYS A 160 19.39 27.01 -12.62
C LYS A 160 20.42 26.02 -12.09
N MET A 161 20.05 25.22 -11.10
CA MET A 161 20.92 24.18 -10.52
C MET A 161 21.29 23.11 -11.57
N PHE A 162 20.33 22.71 -12.41
CA PHE A 162 20.57 21.71 -13.46
C PHE A 162 21.17 22.26 -14.76
N SER A 163 21.17 23.58 -14.98
CA SER A 163 21.70 24.24 -16.18
C SER A 163 23.03 24.95 -15.98
N ARG A 164 23.75 24.65 -14.88
CA ARG A 164 25.06 25.25 -14.57
C ARG A 164 26.06 25.03 -15.71
N SER A 165 26.96 26.01 -15.88
CA SER A 165 28.04 25.97 -16.87
C SER A 165 29.05 24.86 -16.62
N ASP A 166 29.21 24.45 -15.36
CA ASP A 166 30.16 23.42 -14.93
C ASP A 166 29.67 22.01 -15.27
N ALA A 167 28.39 21.88 -15.65
CA ALA A 167 27.77 20.66 -16.11
C ALA A 167 28.01 20.45 -17.62
N ASP A 168 28.39 19.23 -17.99
CA ASP A 168 28.65 18.84 -19.38
C ASP A 168 27.40 19.02 -20.24
N PHE A 169 27.59 19.37 -21.51
CA PHE A 169 26.55 19.57 -22.51
C PHE A 169 25.55 18.41 -22.61
N TRP A 170 26.02 17.17 -22.40
CA TRP A 170 25.17 15.98 -22.44
C TRP A 170 24.40 15.72 -21.13
N ALA A 171 24.99 16.08 -20.00
CA ALA A 171 24.41 15.82 -18.68
C ALA A 171 23.47 16.94 -18.24
N ARG A 172 23.78 18.19 -18.59
CA ARG A 172 23.05 19.38 -18.14
C ARG A 172 21.66 19.49 -18.75
N PHE A 173 20.79 20.21 -18.06
CA PHE A 173 19.53 20.67 -18.62
C PHE A 173 19.77 21.91 -19.51
N ASN A 174 19.21 21.95 -20.72
CA ASN A 174 19.37 23.06 -21.68
C ASN A 174 18.09 23.92 -21.73
N PRO A 175 17.99 25.02 -20.97
CA PRO A 175 16.89 25.97 -21.10
C PRO A 175 17.00 26.79 -22.41
N PRO A 176 15.90 27.37 -22.93
CA PRO A 176 14.54 27.29 -22.41
C PRO A 176 13.81 26.03 -22.88
N GLN A 177 13.18 25.32 -21.95
CA GLN A 177 12.32 24.17 -22.21
C GLN A 177 11.07 24.25 -21.31
N PRO A 178 9.94 23.65 -21.70
CA PRO A 178 8.74 23.68 -20.90
C PRO A 178 8.89 22.81 -19.63
N ILE A 179 8.02 23.02 -18.64
CA ILE A 179 8.12 22.39 -17.31
C ILE A 179 8.01 20.85 -17.38
N GLU A 180 7.34 20.32 -18.40
CA GLU A 180 7.21 18.89 -18.66
C GLU A 180 8.56 18.23 -18.99
N GLU A 181 9.43 18.95 -19.71
CA GLU A 181 10.79 18.50 -20.00
C GLU A 181 11.68 18.57 -18.76
N LEU A 182 11.53 19.64 -17.95
CA LEU A 182 12.19 19.72 -16.64
C LEU A 182 11.75 18.55 -15.74
N THR A 183 10.46 18.20 -15.78
CA THR A 183 9.91 17.07 -15.01
C THR A 183 10.49 15.73 -15.49
N ARG A 184 10.63 15.54 -16.80
CA ARG A 184 11.29 14.34 -17.36
C ARG A 184 12.76 14.27 -16.97
N TYR A 185 13.44 15.42 -16.93
CA TYR A 185 14.82 15.51 -16.45
C TYR A 185 14.92 15.22 -14.94
N TRP A 186 14.02 15.79 -14.14
CA TRP A 186 13.91 15.61 -12.69
C TRP A 186 13.74 14.13 -12.32
N ARG A 187 12.83 13.40 -12.98
CA ARG A 187 12.61 11.96 -12.71
C ARG A 187 13.84 11.09 -12.89
N ARG A 188 14.84 11.55 -13.66
CA ARG A 188 16.13 10.87 -13.80
C ARG A 188 17.10 11.26 -12.70
N HIS A 189 16.99 12.43 -12.08
CA HIS A 189 17.96 12.93 -11.09
C HIS A 189 17.48 12.77 -9.64
N VAL A 190 16.16 12.77 -9.43
CA VAL A 190 15.51 12.62 -8.14
C VAL A 190 14.68 11.34 -8.17
N GLU A 191 15.12 10.35 -7.40
CA GLU A 191 14.52 9.03 -7.36
C GLU A 191 14.09 8.69 -5.93
N ALA A 192 12.85 8.20 -5.80
CA ALA A 192 12.31 7.73 -4.53
C ALA A 192 12.00 6.24 -4.66
N GLN A 193 12.76 5.42 -3.94
CA GLN A 193 12.59 3.96 -3.91
C GLN A 193 11.87 3.56 -2.64
N ILE A 194 10.90 2.66 -2.75
CA ILE A 194 10.15 2.14 -1.61
C ILE A 194 10.61 0.71 -1.36
N ASP A 195 11.04 0.42 -0.15
CA ASP A 195 11.21 -0.96 0.30
C ASP A 195 9.83 -1.56 0.60
N ALA A 196 9.46 -2.60 -0.16
CA ALA A 196 8.15 -3.26 -0.05
C ALA A 196 7.91 -3.91 1.31
N ILE A 197 8.97 -4.25 2.05
CA ILE A 197 8.87 -4.93 3.35
C ILE A 197 8.74 -3.89 4.47
N SER A 198 9.64 -2.90 4.49
CA SER A 198 9.68 -1.92 5.58
C SER A 198 8.79 -0.69 5.36
N GLY A 199 8.36 -0.42 4.12
CA GLY A 199 7.65 0.80 3.74
C GLY A 199 8.52 2.06 3.82
N VAL A 200 9.83 1.91 4.00
CA VAL A 200 10.79 3.02 4.01
C VAL A 200 10.96 3.56 2.59
N ILE A 201 10.95 4.89 2.48
CA ILE A 201 11.25 5.61 1.26
C ILE A 201 12.69 6.08 1.34
N THR A 202 13.51 5.59 0.42
CA THR A 202 14.88 6.08 0.19
C THR A 202 14.85 7.06 -0.95
N LEU A 203 15.06 8.33 -0.62
CA LEU A 203 15.19 9.42 -1.56
C LEU A 203 16.65 9.60 -1.94
N THR A 204 16.93 9.65 -3.24
CA THR A 204 18.23 10.02 -3.78
C THR A 204 18.07 11.22 -4.70
N ALA A 205 18.77 12.31 -4.38
CA ALA A 205 18.79 13.53 -5.18
C ALA A 205 20.19 13.75 -5.76
N ARG A 206 20.27 13.80 -7.08
CA ARG A 206 21.52 13.99 -7.83
C ARG A 206 21.64 15.41 -8.36
N ALA A 207 22.79 16.03 -8.16
CA ALA A 207 23.11 17.33 -8.74
C ALA A 207 24.60 17.45 -9.06
N PHE A 208 24.98 18.52 -9.77
CA PHE A 208 26.37 18.78 -10.17
C PHE A 208 27.24 19.37 -9.06
N THR A 209 26.62 19.87 -7.98
CA THR A 209 27.32 20.35 -6.79
C THR A 209 26.74 19.69 -5.53
N PRO A 210 27.55 19.52 -4.48
CA PRO A 210 27.06 18.91 -3.25
C PRO A 210 26.01 19.77 -2.54
N GLU A 211 26.10 21.10 -2.65
CA GLU A 211 25.12 22.03 -2.09
C GLU A 211 23.77 21.93 -2.80
N ASP A 212 23.77 21.86 -4.14
CA ASP A 212 22.54 21.74 -4.93
C ASP A 212 21.85 20.40 -4.65
N ALA A 213 22.61 19.30 -4.53
CA ALA A 213 22.07 17.98 -4.20
C ALA A 213 21.39 17.99 -2.82
N LEU A 214 22.03 18.60 -1.83
CA LEU A 214 21.49 18.74 -0.48
C LEU A 214 20.24 19.63 -0.46
N ALA A 215 20.25 20.74 -1.19
CA ALA A 215 19.11 21.66 -1.28
C ALA A 215 17.88 20.97 -1.88
N ILE A 216 18.07 20.23 -2.98
CA ILE A 216 17.01 19.45 -3.62
C ILE A 216 16.45 18.39 -2.66
N ALA A 217 17.32 17.61 -2.00
CA ALA A 217 16.86 16.57 -1.08
C ALA A 217 16.06 17.14 0.10
N LYS A 218 16.53 18.25 0.71
CA LYS A 218 15.82 18.93 1.79
C LYS A 218 14.45 19.44 1.35
N GLU A 219 14.39 20.06 0.18
CA GLU A 219 13.16 20.62 -0.37
C GLU A 219 12.13 19.52 -0.65
N VAL A 220 12.56 18.40 -1.23
CA VAL A 220 11.70 17.25 -1.50
C VAL A 220 11.13 16.65 -0.22
N VAL A 221 11.96 16.48 0.82
CA VAL A 221 11.50 16.00 2.13
C VAL A 221 10.48 16.98 2.73
N ALA A 222 10.77 18.28 2.72
CA ALA A 222 9.90 19.31 3.28
C ALA A 222 8.53 19.38 2.57
N LYS A 223 8.51 19.34 1.23
CA LYS A 223 7.25 19.32 0.46
C LYS A 223 6.48 18.02 0.66
N SER A 224 7.17 16.88 0.78
CA SER A 224 6.53 15.59 1.05
C SER A 224 5.89 15.54 2.43
N GLU A 225 6.58 16.07 3.45
CA GLU A 225 6.02 16.24 4.79
C GLU A 225 4.80 17.18 4.76
N GLY A 226 4.91 18.30 4.03
CA GLY A 226 3.80 19.24 3.82
C GLY A 226 2.57 18.59 3.20
N LEU A 227 2.75 17.72 2.19
CA LEU A 227 1.67 16.97 1.55
C LEU A 227 0.97 16.03 2.55
N ILE A 228 1.72 15.18 3.25
CA ILE A 228 1.16 14.23 4.22
C ILE A 228 0.41 14.97 5.33
N ASN A 229 1.01 16.04 5.86
CA ASN A 229 0.36 16.87 6.87
C ASN A 229 -0.92 17.53 6.36
N ALA A 230 -0.96 17.95 5.08
CA ALA A 230 -2.17 18.52 4.48
C ALA A 230 -3.28 17.47 4.30
N ILE A 231 -2.94 16.26 3.83
CA ILE A 231 -3.89 15.15 3.70
C ILE A 231 -4.44 14.78 5.09
N SER A 232 -3.56 14.65 6.09
CA SER A 232 -3.96 14.31 7.46
C SER A 232 -4.89 15.37 8.05
N ARG A 233 -4.53 16.67 7.96
CA ARG A 233 -5.38 17.76 8.47
C ARG A 233 -6.73 17.81 7.78
N ARG A 234 -6.79 17.58 6.47
CA ARG A 234 -8.06 17.53 5.73
C ARG A 234 -8.93 16.36 6.21
N ALA A 235 -8.36 15.16 6.27
CA ALA A 235 -9.11 13.98 6.73
C ALA A 235 -9.65 14.15 8.17
N GLN A 236 -8.87 14.78 9.06
CA GLN A 236 -9.30 15.11 10.42
C GLN A 236 -10.43 16.14 10.44
N ALA A 237 -10.33 17.20 9.63
CA ALA A 237 -11.37 18.21 9.52
C ALA A 237 -12.68 17.61 8.99
N ASP A 238 -12.61 16.82 7.93
CA ASP A 238 -13.76 16.15 7.32
C ASP A 238 -14.43 15.19 8.32
N MET A 239 -13.64 14.41 9.08
CA MET A 239 -14.17 13.50 10.10
C MET A 239 -14.91 14.26 11.22
N ILE A 240 -14.36 15.37 11.71
CA ILE A 240 -15.03 16.20 12.72
C ILE A 240 -16.30 16.82 12.14
N GLU A 241 -16.24 17.36 10.92
CA GLU A 241 -17.39 17.98 10.26
C GLU A 241 -18.55 16.99 10.12
N HIS A 242 -18.27 15.78 9.65
CA HIS A 242 -19.27 14.72 9.53
C HIS A 242 -19.84 14.30 10.89
N ALA A 243 -18.99 14.03 11.88
CA ALA A 243 -19.46 13.64 13.22
C ALA A 243 -20.26 14.76 13.91
N GLN A 244 -19.89 16.02 13.67
CA GLN A 244 -20.60 17.18 14.19
C GLN A 244 -21.98 17.31 13.55
N LYS A 245 -22.08 17.07 12.23
CA LYS A 245 -23.35 17.06 11.50
C LYS A 245 -24.27 15.94 12.00
N ASP A 246 -23.75 14.73 12.15
CA ASP A 246 -24.52 13.59 12.67
C ASP A 246 -25.03 13.85 14.09
N ALA A 247 -24.21 14.47 14.95
CA ALA A 247 -24.62 14.88 16.29
C ALA A 247 -25.73 15.94 16.26
N THR A 248 -25.64 16.95 15.37
CA THR A 248 -26.71 17.96 15.22
C THR A 248 -28.00 17.35 14.71
N ASP A 249 -27.93 16.45 13.73
CA ASP A 249 -29.11 15.80 13.16
C ASP A 249 -29.79 14.88 14.19
N ALA A 250 -29.01 14.15 14.98
CA ALA A 250 -29.51 13.33 16.08
C ALA A 250 -30.15 14.16 17.21
N GLN A 251 -29.52 15.29 17.57
CA GLN A 251 -30.07 16.23 18.54
C GLN A 251 -31.39 16.83 18.06
N GLU A 252 -31.49 17.20 16.79
CA GLU A 252 -32.74 17.74 16.23
C GLU A 252 -33.84 16.69 16.19
N ARG A 253 -33.51 15.44 15.82
CA ARG A 253 -34.45 14.31 15.87
C ARG A 253 -34.98 14.08 17.28
N LEU A 254 -34.11 14.10 18.30
CA LEU A 254 -34.51 13.99 19.70
C LEU A 254 -35.45 15.11 20.12
N LYS A 255 -35.15 16.36 19.74
CA LYS A 255 -36.03 17.50 19.98
C LYS A 255 -37.40 17.31 19.34
N ARG A 256 -37.46 16.85 18.08
CA ARG A 256 -38.73 16.57 17.37
C ARG A 256 -39.52 15.47 18.08
N ALA A 257 -38.88 14.39 18.52
CA ALA A 257 -39.53 13.32 19.27
C ALA A 257 -40.14 13.81 20.59
N HIS A 258 -39.42 14.65 21.35
CA HIS A 258 -39.95 15.27 22.57
C HIS A 258 -41.13 16.21 22.29
N LEU A 259 -41.04 17.04 21.25
CA LEU A 259 -42.13 17.94 20.85
C LEU A 259 -43.38 17.16 20.41
N ALA A 260 -43.20 16.06 19.67
CA ALA A 260 -44.31 15.19 19.26
C ALA A 260 -45.02 14.55 20.47
N LEU A 261 -44.26 14.07 21.47
CA LEU A 261 -44.83 13.59 22.73
C LEU A 261 -45.56 14.68 23.50
N GLN A 262 -45.01 15.90 23.54
CA GLN A 262 -45.67 17.03 24.20
C GLN A 262 -46.97 17.42 23.49
N GLN A 263 -46.97 17.47 22.15
CA GLN A 263 -48.17 17.75 21.35
C GLN A 263 -49.23 16.67 21.54
N TYR A 264 -48.83 15.39 21.57
CA TYR A 264 -49.71 14.28 21.89
C TYR A 264 -50.36 14.47 23.26
N ARG A 265 -49.57 14.73 24.32
CA ARG A 265 -50.07 14.94 25.68
C ARG A 265 -51.03 16.12 25.77
N ASN A 266 -50.74 17.21 25.07
CA ASN A 266 -51.60 18.39 25.02
C ASN A 266 -52.92 18.11 24.27
N ARG A 267 -52.87 17.34 23.17
CA ARG A 267 -54.06 17.00 22.37
C ARG A 267 -55.00 16.05 23.12
N TRP A 268 -54.44 15.04 23.76
CA TRP A 268 -55.22 14.03 24.47
C TRP A 268 -55.54 14.43 25.92
N GLY A 269 -54.85 15.43 26.49
CA GLY A 269 -55.02 15.85 27.88
C GLY A 269 -54.54 14.80 28.90
N ILE A 270 -53.82 13.78 28.43
CA ILE A 270 -53.38 12.62 29.23
C ILE A 270 -51.85 12.59 29.23
N ILE A 271 -51.25 12.50 30.43
CA ILE A 271 -49.78 12.47 30.59
C ILE A 271 -49.21 11.11 30.16
N ASP A 272 -49.90 10.04 30.55
CA ASP A 272 -49.51 8.64 30.31
C ASP A 272 -50.79 7.79 30.08
N PRO A 273 -51.10 7.45 28.82
CA PRO A 273 -52.28 6.66 28.46
C PRO A 273 -52.29 5.27 29.10
N ILE A 274 -51.12 4.67 29.34
CA ILE A 274 -51.00 3.34 29.95
C ILE A 274 -51.51 3.42 31.39
N LYS A 275 -50.98 4.37 32.17
CA LYS A 275 -51.42 4.59 33.56
C LYS A 275 -52.90 5.00 33.64
N SER A 276 -53.37 5.77 32.67
CA SER A 276 -54.80 6.13 32.61
C SER A 276 -55.67 4.90 32.37
N ALA A 277 -55.30 4.01 31.45
CA ALA A 277 -56.02 2.76 31.19
C ALA A 277 -55.97 1.82 32.40
N GLU A 278 -54.83 1.69 33.06
CA GLU A 278 -54.67 0.93 34.31
C GLU A 278 -55.60 1.46 35.41
N SER A 279 -55.66 2.78 35.60
CA SER A 279 -56.59 3.40 36.56
C SER A 279 -58.05 3.06 36.24
N THR A 280 -58.45 3.15 34.97
CA THR A 280 -59.81 2.80 34.54
C THR A 280 -60.13 1.32 34.79
N LEU A 281 -59.17 0.42 34.54
CA LEU A 281 -59.32 -1.02 34.81
C LEU A 281 -59.46 -1.30 36.32
N ILE A 282 -58.74 -0.58 37.17
CA ILE A 282 -58.86 -0.67 38.63
C ILE A 282 -60.28 -0.24 39.06
N THR A 283 -60.77 0.90 38.54
CA THR A 283 -62.14 1.37 38.80
C THR A 283 -63.20 0.37 38.32
N LEU A 284 -63.04 -0.19 37.12
CA LEU A 284 -63.94 -1.22 36.57
C LEU A 284 -63.98 -2.47 37.46
N THR A 285 -62.83 -2.89 37.98
CA THR A 285 -62.73 -4.02 38.92
C THR A 285 -63.43 -3.72 40.24
N SER A 286 -63.31 -2.49 40.75
CA SER A 286 -64.05 -2.04 41.95
C SER A 286 -65.56 -2.06 41.72
N LEU A 287 -66.04 -1.52 40.60
CA LEU A 287 -67.47 -1.53 40.26
C LEU A 287 -68.01 -2.95 40.10
N ARG A 288 -67.23 -3.87 39.51
CA ARG A 288 -67.58 -5.31 39.46
C ARG A 288 -67.75 -5.92 40.85
N LYS A 289 -66.86 -5.57 41.79
CA LYS A 289 -66.98 -6.02 43.19
C LYS A 289 -68.24 -5.47 43.85
N ASP A 290 -68.56 -4.20 43.62
CA ASP A 290 -69.76 -3.57 44.16
C ASP A 290 -71.05 -4.16 43.57
N LYS A 291 -71.04 -4.48 42.26
CA LYS A 291 -72.13 -5.19 41.59
C LYS A 291 -72.37 -6.56 42.21
N LEU A 292 -71.32 -7.38 42.35
CA LEU A 292 -71.42 -8.73 42.95
C LEU A 292 -71.99 -8.68 44.37
N LYS A 293 -71.63 -7.65 45.15
CA LYS A 293 -72.18 -7.44 46.48
C LYS A 293 -73.68 -7.13 46.42
N ALA A 294 -74.09 -6.18 45.57
CA ALA A 294 -75.50 -5.82 45.40
C ALA A 294 -76.37 -6.99 44.87
N GLU A 295 -75.81 -7.82 43.98
CA GLU A 295 -76.47 -9.03 43.48
C GLU A 295 -76.65 -10.09 44.58
N ASN A 296 -75.64 -10.28 45.43
CA ASN A 296 -75.73 -11.18 46.58
C ASN A 296 -76.79 -10.69 47.59
N ASP A 297 -76.75 -9.40 47.95
CA ASP A 297 -77.75 -8.78 48.84
C ASP A 297 -79.17 -8.95 48.28
N LEU A 298 -79.34 -8.79 46.96
CA LEU A 298 -80.61 -9.00 46.26
C LEU A 298 -81.06 -10.47 46.29
N GLN A 299 -80.13 -11.42 46.13
CA GLN A 299 -80.42 -12.85 46.22
C GLN A 299 -80.86 -13.24 47.64
N VAL A 300 -80.24 -12.70 48.69
CA VAL A 300 -80.64 -12.90 50.09
C VAL A 300 -82.05 -12.38 50.35
N LEU A 301 -82.39 -11.19 49.83
CA LEU A 301 -83.74 -10.62 49.96
C LEU A 301 -84.81 -11.39 49.18
N ARG A 302 -84.48 -11.94 48.01
CA ARG A 302 -85.40 -12.82 47.26
C ARG A 302 -85.60 -14.17 47.94
N GLY A 303 -84.54 -14.73 48.55
CA GLY A 303 -84.59 -16.00 49.29
C GLY A 303 -85.42 -15.93 50.59
N SER A 304 -85.75 -14.73 51.07
CA SER A 304 -86.56 -14.51 52.28
C SER A 304 -88.07 -14.34 51.99
N ASN A 305 -88.54 -14.69 50.79
CA ASN A 305 -89.95 -14.64 50.35
C ASN A 305 -90.61 -13.23 50.43
N LEU A 306 -89.81 -12.15 50.32
CA LEU A 306 -90.37 -10.80 50.15
C LEU A 306 -91.02 -10.66 48.76
N ASN A 307 -92.11 -9.89 48.70
CA ASN A 307 -92.77 -9.54 47.44
C ASN A 307 -91.80 -8.76 46.54
N GLU A 308 -91.77 -9.08 45.24
CA GLU A 308 -90.87 -8.47 44.24
C GLU A 308 -91.05 -6.94 44.15
N ASN A 309 -92.23 -6.43 44.52
CA ASN A 309 -92.55 -5.00 44.59
C ASN A 309 -92.07 -4.30 45.87
N SER A 310 -91.29 -4.96 46.73
CA SER A 310 -90.77 -4.33 47.94
C SER A 310 -89.73 -3.24 47.61
N ARG A 311 -89.77 -2.15 48.36
CA ARG A 311 -88.90 -0.99 48.15
C ARG A 311 -87.40 -1.33 48.26
N GLY A 312 -87.04 -2.36 49.06
CA GLY A 312 -85.66 -2.85 49.19
C GLY A 312 -85.14 -3.53 47.92
N ILE A 313 -85.95 -4.37 47.27
CA ILE A 313 -85.59 -5.04 46.00
C ILE A 313 -85.46 -3.99 44.87
N GLN A 314 -86.40 -3.05 44.78
CA GLN A 314 -86.37 -2.01 43.73
C GLN A 314 -85.10 -1.13 43.80
N VAL A 315 -84.64 -0.78 45.01
CA VAL A 315 -83.41 0.01 45.19
C VAL A 315 -82.18 -0.76 44.73
N LEU A 316 -82.07 -2.05 45.06
CA LEU A 316 -80.94 -2.88 44.61
C LEU A 316 -80.95 -3.10 43.10
N VAL A 317 -82.11 -3.36 42.51
CA VAL A 317 -82.25 -3.48 41.03
C VAL A 317 -81.83 -2.19 40.34
N ALA A 318 -82.29 -1.03 40.84
CA ALA A 318 -81.89 0.27 40.30
C ALA A 318 -80.38 0.52 40.47
N SER A 319 -79.79 0.13 41.61
CA SER A 319 -78.35 0.23 41.85
C SER A 319 -77.52 -0.65 40.92
N ILE A 320 -77.94 -1.90 40.70
CA ILE A 320 -77.27 -2.82 39.77
C ILE A 320 -77.33 -2.26 38.35
N ALA A 321 -78.49 -1.75 37.92
CA ALA A 321 -78.64 -1.11 36.61
C ALA A 321 -77.75 0.13 36.45
N ALA A 322 -77.60 0.94 37.50
CA ALA A 322 -76.72 2.11 37.49
C ALA A 322 -75.23 1.70 37.42
N ILE A 323 -74.81 0.69 38.19
CA ILE A 323 -73.45 0.15 38.13
C ILE A 323 -73.16 -0.45 36.75
N ASP A 324 -74.09 -1.20 36.17
CA ASP A 324 -73.94 -1.77 34.82
C ASP A 324 -73.80 -0.67 33.76
N HIS A 325 -74.57 0.41 33.87
CA HIS A 325 -74.45 1.55 32.97
C HIS A 325 -73.05 2.19 33.09
N GLN A 326 -72.55 2.42 34.30
CA GLN A 326 -71.21 2.97 34.52
C GLN A 326 -70.11 2.03 34.01
N MET A 327 -70.21 0.73 34.27
CA MET A 327 -69.27 -0.27 33.76
C MET A 327 -69.23 -0.28 32.24
N LYS A 328 -70.40 -0.22 31.58
CA LYS A 328 -70.52 -0.18 30.13
C LYS A 328 -69.87 1.08 29.56
N GLN A 329 -70.12 2.25 30.18
CA GLN A 329 -69.47 3.50 29.78
C GLN A 329 -67.94 3.45 29.88
N LEU A 330 -67.39 2.92 30.98
CA LEU A 330 -65.93 2.76 31.13
C LEU A 330 -65.36 1.74 30.16
N GLN A 331 -66.10 0.67 29.87
CA GLN A 331 -65.69 -0.35 28.92
C GLN A 331 -65.70 0.19 27.48
N ASP A 332 -66.72 0.96 27.10
CA ASP A 332 -66.82 1.64 25.81
C ASP A 332 -65.71 2.70 25.63
N GLN A 333 -65.23 3.33 26.71
CA GLN A 333 -64.07 4.23 26.65
C GLN A 333 -62.74 3.48 26.40
N LEU A 334 -62.64 2.22 26.83
CA LEU A 334 -61.44 1.39 26.66
C LEU A 334 -61.43 0.64 25.31
N THR A 335 -62.59 0.25 24.79
CA THR A 335 -62.70 -0.63 23.61
C THR A 335 -63.16 0.09 22.34
N THR A 336 -62.71 -0.43 21.20
CA THR A 336 -62.93 0.17 19.86
C THR A 336 -64.34 -0.08 19.30
N GLU A 337 -65.10 -1.07 19.80
CA GLU A 337 -66.31 -1.58 19.11
C GLU A 337 -67.49 -0.59 19.01
N ASN A 338 -67.62 0.39 19.91
CA ASN A 338 -68.77 1.32 19.92
C ASN A 338 -68.41 2.81 19.67
N SER A 339 -67.14 3.13 19.48
CA SER A 339 -66.66 4.52 19.40
C SER A 339 -66.93 5.23 18.06
N THR A 340 -67.50 4.55 17.07
CA THR A 340 -67.86 5.16 15.77
C THR A 340 -69.07 6.08 15.83
N ALA A 341 -69.86 6.06 16.90
CA ALA A 341 -71.14 6.77 16.98
C ALA A 341 -71.08 8.21 17.54
N THR A 342 -70.01 8.61 18.24
CA THR A 342 -70.01 9.87 19.02
C THR A 342 -68.75 10.74 18.90
N GLY A 343 -67.80 10.42 18.04
CA GLY A 343 -66.59 11.24 17.85
C GLY A 343 -65.71 11.35 19.10
N ALA A 344 -65.91 10.45 20.07
CA ALA A 344 -65.12 10.39 21.30
C ALA A 344 -63.73 9.81 21.02
N PRO A 345 -62.67 10.31 21.67
CA PRO A 345 -61.31 9.86 21.42
C PRO A 345 -61.12 8.39 21.83
N ASN A 346 -60.71 7.53 20.89
CA ASN A 346 -60.49 6.10 21.13
C ASN A 346 -59.20 5.87 21.95
N MET A 347 -59.32 5.32 23.16
CA MET A 347 -58.17 5.03 24.06
C MET A 347 -57.19 4.03 23.46
N THR A 348 -57.67 3.04 22.70
CA THR A 348 -56.79 2.06 22.03
C THR A 348 -55.94 2.72 20.94
N GLN A 349 -56.52 3.64 20.17
CA GLN A 349 -55.79 4.41 19.17
C GLN A 349 -54.78 5.37 19.81
N ALA A 350 -55.17 6.02 20.92
CA ALA A 350 -54.29 6.86 21.71
C ALA A 350 -53.07 6.06 22.19
N LEU A 351 -53.28 4.84 22.68
CA LEU A 351 -52.22 3.96 23.19
C LEU A 351 -51.22 3.57 22.10
N LEU A 352 -51.71 3.15 20.92
CA LEU A 352 -50.85 2.78 19.78
C LEU A 352 -50.00 3.96 19.29
N GLU A 353 -50.59 5.15 19.19
CA GLU A 353 -49.86 6.36 18.81
C GLU A 353 -48.80 6.72 19.86
N TYR A 354 -49.14 6.60 21.15
CA TYR A 354 -48.21 6.86 22.24
C TYR A 354 -47.02 5.90 22.25
N GLU A 355 -47.25 4.62 22.01
CA GLU A 355 -46.20 3.61 21.92
C GLU A 355 -45.22 3.91 20.78
N GLY A 356 -45.74 4.27 19.59
CA GLY A 356 -44.91 4.71 18.47
C GLY A 356 -44.05 5.94 18.81
N LEU A 357 -44.61 6.93 19.50
CA LEU A 357 -43.89 8.13 19.94
C LEU A 357 -42.82 7.82 21.00
N LEU A 358 -43.08 6.87 21.91
CA LEU A 358 -42.10 6.42 22.90
C LEU A 358 -40.93 5.66 22.26
N ILE A 359 -41.23 4.79 21.29
CA ILE A 359 -40.20 4.08 20.52
C ILE A 359 -39.32 5.10 19.78
N GLU A 360 -39.93 6.06 19.08
CA GLU A 360 -39.18 7.09 18.36
C GLU A 360 -38.31 7.94 19.29
N ARG A 361 -38.83 8.33 20.46
CA ARG A 361 -38.02 9.00 21.50
C ARG A 361 -36.83 8.14 21.93
N THR A 362 -37.05 6.86 22.19
CA THR A 362 -35.99 5.95 22.65
C THR A 362 -34.91 5.76 21.58
N ILE A 363 -35.32 5.61 20.31
CA ILE A 363 -34.40 5.56 19.17
C ILE A 363 -33.61 6.86 19.07
N ALA A 364 -34.27 8.01 19.17
CA ALA A 364 -33.61 9.31 19.08
C ALA A 364 -32.64 9.56 20.24
N GLU A 365 -32.96 9.15 21.47
CA GLU A 365 -32.06 9.21 22.63
C GLU A 365 -30.81 8.36 22.39
N LYS A 366 -30.98 7.12 21.92
CA LYS A 366 -29.85 6.21 21.64
C LYS A 366 -28.98 6.68 20.49
N LEU A 367 -29.59 7.22 19.43
CA LEU A 367 -28.85 7.82 18.32
C LEU A 367 -28.07 9.06 18.76
N ASN A 368 -28.67 9.94 19.57
CA ASN A 368 -27.99 11.11 20.11
C ASN A 368 -26.81 10.72 21.02
N GLU A 369 -26.98 9.73 21.89
CA GLU A 369 -25.89 9.18 22.72
C GLU A 369 -24.72 8.64 21.86
N SER A 370 -25.05 7.85 20.84
CA SER A 370 -24.07 7.28 19.90
C SER A 370 -23.34 8.37 19.09
N ALA A 371 -24.08 9.33 18.53
CA ALA A 371 -23.51 10.40 17.70
C ALA A 371 -22.58 11.32 18.50
N ASN A 372 -22.94 11.66 19.74
CA ASN A 372 -22.05 12.41 20.63
C ASN A 372 -20.78 11.63 20.97
N THR A 373 -20.90 10.32 21.20
CA THR A 373 -19.73 9.45 21.43
C THR A 373 -18.80 9.42 20.21
N LEU A 374 -19.36 9.38 18.99
CA LEU A 374 -18.59 9.44 17.75
C LEU A 374 -17.91 10.80 17.56
N LEU A 375 -18.59 11.90 17.88
CA LEU A 375 -18.02 13.24 17.85
C LEU A 375 -16.85 13.39 18.84
N ASP A 376 -17.01 12.90 20.07
CA ASP A 376 -15.94 12.92 21.06
C ASP A 376 -14.74 12.07 20.61
N ARG A 377 -14.99 10.89 20.04
CA ARG A 377 -13.94 10.07 19.42
C ARG A 377 -13.26 10.80 18.26
N ALA A 378 -13.99 11.47 17.38
CA ALA A 378 -13.43 12.23 16.28
C ALA A 378 -12.53 13.38 16.79
N ARG A 379 -12.94 14.09 17.85
CA ARG A 379 -12.15 15.14 18.50
C ARG A 379 -10.88 14.59 19.15
N VAL A 380 -10.98 13.48 19.88
CA VAL A 380 -9.80 12.82 20.48
C VAL A 380 -8.86 12.33 19.40
N SER A 381 -9.38 11.68 18.36
CA SER A 381 -8.64 11.20 17.20
C SER A 381 -7.92 12.34 16.47
N ALA A 382 -8.58 13.48 16.24
CA ALA A 382 -7.98 14.65 15.61
C ALA A 382 -6.91 15.33 16.47
N SER A 383 -7.03 15.27 17.80
CA SER A 383 -5.98 15.77 18.69
C SER A 383 -4.72 14.89 18.69
N LYS A 384 -4.83 13.62 18.26
CA LYS A 384 -3.70 12.73 18.04
C LYS A 384 -3.21 12.88 16.60
N GLN A 385 -1.90 13.03 16.41
CA GLN A 385 -1.32 13.09 15.06
C GLN A 385 -1.37 11.70 14.42
N GLN A 386 -2.34 11.48 13.53
CA GLN A 386 -2.60 10.15 12.97
C GLN A 386 -1.63 9.76 11.87
N ILE A 387 -1.24 10.67 10.97
CA ILE A 387 -0.33 10.34 9.87
C ILE A 387 0.72 11.44 9.75
N TYR A 388 1.99 11.06 9.78
CA TYR A 388 3.10 11.98 9.61
C TYR A 388 4.28 11.31 8.90
N LEU A 389 5.13 12.15 8.30
CA LEU A 389 6.37 11.71 7.67
C LEU A 389 7.48 11.74 8.71
N ALA A 390 8.06 10.57 9.00
CA ALA A 390 9.13 10.42 9.97
C ALA A 390 10.47 10.29 9.24
N THR A 391 11.23 11.38 9.18
CA THR A 391 12.60 11.38 8.62
C THR A 391 13.58 10.94 9.69
N PHE A 392 14.16 9.75 9.52
CA PHE A 392 15.12 9.19 10.48
C PHE A 392 16.56 9.24 9.95
N VAL A 393 16.75 9.34 8.63
CA VAL A 393 18.04 9.72 8.02
C VAL A 393 17.83 11.03 7.25
N PRO A 394 18.22 12.18 7.83
CA PRO A 394 18.15 13.45 7.12
C PRO A 394 19.20 13.53 6.01
N PRO A 395 18.95 14.32 4.94
CA PRO A 395 19.92 14.50 3.89
C PRO A 395 21.16 15.24 4.41
N VAL A 396 22.33 14.71 4.06
CA VAL A 396 23.65 15.26 4.43
C VAL A 396 24.42 15.69 3.18
N LEU A 397 25.38 16.61 3.38
CA LEU A 397 26.22 17.11 2.29
C LEU A 397 27.11 15.97 1.76
N PRO A 398 27.04 15.62 0.47
CA PRO A 398 27.89 14.58 -0.11
C PRO A 398 29.34 15.02 -0.24
N ILE A 399 30.27 14.14 0.15
CA ILE A 399 31.71 14.42 0.14
C ILE A 399 32.38 13.91 -1.14
N ALA A 400 31.89 12.81 -1.70
CA ALA A 400 32.47 12.19 -2.90
C ALA A 400 31.49 12.25 -4.09
N SER A 401 32.03 12.50 -5.28
CA SER A 401 31.32 12.33 -6.55
C SER A 401 31.13 10.84 -6.83
N LEU A 402 29.87 10.40 -6.90
CA LEU A 402 29.52 8.99 -7.16
C LEU A 402 29.30 8.73 -8.65
N TYR A 403 29.01 9.78 -9.44
CA TYR A 403 28.76 9.66 -10.87
C TYR A 403 29.61 10.65 -11.68
N PRO A 404 30.03 10.28 -12.91
CA PRO A 404 29.87 8.95 -13.52
C PRO A 404 30.84 7.92 -12.92
N HIS A 405 30.46 6.64 -12.92
CA HIS A 405 31.35 5.54 -12.49
C HIS A 405 32.47 5.34 -13.53
N ARG A 406 33.47 6.24 -13.55
CA ARG A 406 34.47 6.37 -14.64
C ARG A 406 35.15 5.03 -14.99
N GLY A 407 35.60 4.27 -13.99
CA GLY A 407 36.27 2.98 -14.22
C GLY A 407 35.34 1.91 -14.79
N TYR A 408 34.13 1.78 -14.24
CA TYR A 408 33.14 0.80 -14.72
C TYR A 408 32.62 1.15 -16.11
N GLY A 409 32.41 2.44 -16.40
CA GLY A 409 31.99 2.93 -17.71
C GLY A 409 33.00 2.61 -18.82
N ILE A 410 34.30 2.74 -18.55
CA ILE A 410 35.36 2.40 -19.51
C ILE A 410 35.38 0.89 -19.78
N LEU A 411 35.26 0.06 -18.73
CA LEU A 411 35.20 -1.40 -18.90
C LEU A 411 34.00 -1.83 -19.73
N ILE A 412 32.81 -1.29 -19.46
CA ILE A 412 31.62 -1.58 -20.26
C ILE A 412 31.84 -1.16 -21.72
N ALA A 413 32.33 0.06 -21.96
CA ALA A 413 32.58 0.55 -23.31
C ALA A 413 33.57 -0.36 -24.07
N PHE A 414 34.66 -0.76 -23.40
CA PHE A 414 35.63 -1.71 -23.94
C PHE A 414 34.99 -3.04 -24.35
N PHE A 415 34.20 -3.65 -23.47
CA PHE A 415 33.52 -4.92 -23.77
C PHE A 415 32.46 -4.77 -24.87
N CYS A 416 31.70 -3.68 -24.89
CA CYS A 416 30.76 -3.39 -25.96
C CYS A 416 31.46 -3.29 -27.33
N PHE A 417 32.55 -2.52 -27.42
CA PHE A 417 33.32 -2.42 -28.67
C PHE A 417 33.98 -3.74 -29.04
N LEU A 418 34.43 -4.54 -28.08
CA LEU A 418 34.97 -5.88 -28.30
C LEU A 418 33.92 -6.82 -28.90
N VAL A 419 32.69 -6.82 -28.36
CA VAL A 419 31.59 -7.65 -28.88
C VAL A 419 31.20 -7.22 -30.29
N ILE A 420 31.06 -5.92 -30.54
CA ILE A 420 30.76 -5.38 -31.88
C ILE A 420 31.86 -5.79 -32.86
N TRP A 421 33.13 -5.61 -32.48
CA TRP A 421 34.27 -6.02 -33.29
C TRP A 421 34.26 -7.52 -33.59
N SER A 422 34.02 -8.35 -32.58
CA SER A 422 33.94 -9.81 -32.72
C SER A 422 32.83 -10.23 -33.70
N SER A 423 31.64 -9.64 -33.57
CA SER A 423 30.50 -9.91 -34.46
C SER A 423 30.80 -9.51 -35.91
N VAL A 424 31.31 -8.29 -36.13
CA VAL A 424 31.68 -7.81 -37.47
C VAL A 424 32.79 -8.67 -38.07
N SER A 425 33.79 -9.05 -37.27
CA SER A 425 34.89 -9.91 -37.72
C SER A 425 34.40 -11.30 -38.12
N LEU A 426 33.44 -11.87 -37.37
CA LEU A 426 32.86 -13.18 -37.68
C LEU A 426 32.05 -13.14 -38.99
N VAL A 427 31.24 -12.10 -39.19
CA VAL A 427 30.48 -11.91 -40.44
C VAL A 427 31.42 -11.74 -41.64
N LEU A 428 32.46 -10.91 -41.51
CA LEU A 428 33.45 -10.72 -42.57
C LEU A 428 34.24 -12.00 -42.87
N ALA A 429 34.55 -12.80 -41.85
CA ALA A 429 35.19 -14.09 -42.02
C ALA A 429 34.26 -15.07 -42.76
N GLY A 430 32.99 -15.16 -42.37
CA GLY A 430 32.00 -16.02 -43.02
C GLY A 430 31.75 -15.66 -44.49
N VAL A 431 31.67 -14.36 -44.82
CA VAL A 431 31.53 -13.91 -46.23
C VAL A 431 32.79 -14.22 -47.04
N LYS A 432 33.98 -14.12 -46.43
CA LYS A 432 35.24 -14.42 -47.12
C LYS A 432 35.41 -15.93 -47.36
N ASP A 433 34.94 -16.76 -46.43
CA ASP A 433 34.97 -18.22 -46.53
C ASP A 433 33.99 -18.72 -47.60
N GLN A 434 32.81 -18.09 -47.72
CA GLN A 434 31.86 -18.38 -48.81
C GLN A 434 32.31 -17.90 -50.20
N ARG A 435 33.33 -17.03 -50.28
CA ARG A 435 33.90 -16.53 -51.54
C ARG A 435 35.15 -17.29 -51.99
N LEU A 436 35.66 -18.20 -51.15
CA LEU A 436 36.70 -19.18 -51.49
C LEU A 436 36.03 -20.48 -51.93
#